data_AF-A0A938PAZ3-F1
#
_entry.id   AF-A0A938PAZ3-F1
#
_cell.length_a   1.000
_cell.length_b   1.000
_cell.length_c   1.000
_cell.angle_alpha   90.00
_cell.angle_beta   90.00
_cell.angle_gamma   90.00
#
_symmetry.space_group_name_H-M   'P 1'
#
loop_
_entity.id
_entity.type
_entity.pdbx_description
1 polymer ?
#
loop_
_entity_poly.entity_id
_entity_poly.type
_entity_poly.pdbx_seq_one_letter_code
_entity_poly.pdbx_strand_id
1 'polypeptide(L)'
;HWLLTQLGFKVEMLSANVFNHDKKELSPEFDHMTLLVHLDKDYLADIGFGDSFRKQIEIPTGESEDISGHYKVFNIDSNRYELQRKEDEEWKLQYTFTTISRKFSDFKEICDFQQDSPTSHFRTRTKCTIATLN
;
A
#
# COMPACT_ATOMS: atom_id res chain seq x y z
N HIS A 1 2.76 3.18 -11.46
CA HIS A 1 4.18 3.07 -11.86
C HIS A 1 4.39 3.51 -13.32
N TRP A 2 4.05 2.69 -14.33
CA TRP A 2 4.39 2.93 -15.75
C TRP A 2 4.09 4.36 -16.23
N LEU A 3 2.87 4.85 -15.99
CA LEU A 3 2.47 6.20 -16.39
C LEU A 3 3.39 7.29 -15.78
N LEU A 4 3.65 7.23 -14.47
CA LEU A 4 4.52 8.19 -13.80
C LEU A 4 5.94 8.15 -14.37
N THR A 5 6.46 6.95 -14.65
CA THR A 5 7.76 6.81 -15.31
C THR A 5 7.78 7.45 -16.71
N GLN A 6 6.71 7.27 -17.51
CA GLN A 6 6.60 7.90 -18.83
C GLN A 6 6.52 9.43 -18.75
N LEU A 7 5.96 9.95 -17.67
CA LEU A 7 5.91 11.39 -17.39
C LEU A 7 7.24 11.96 -16.83
N GLY A 8 8.27 11.12 -16.66
CA GLY A 8 9.60 11.55 -16.23
C GLY A 8 9.83 11.53 -14.72
N PHE A 9 8.89 11.02 -13.93
CA PHE A 9 9.09 10.87 -12.49
C PHE A 9 10.02 9.68 -12.19
N LYS A 10 10.90 9.84 -11.19
CA LYS A 10 11.63 8.71 -10.62
C LYS A 10 10.69 7.98 -9.65
N VAL A 11 10.40 6.72 -9.94
CA VAL A 11 9.44 5.91 -9.18
C VAL A 11 10.04 4.53 -8.93
N GLU A 12 9.85 4.02 -7.72
CA GLU A 12 10.26 2.67 -7.32
C GLU A 12 9.03 1.87 -6.86
N MET A 13 8.95 0.60 -7.25
CA MET A 13 7.94 -0.32 -6.73
C MET A 13 8.41 -0.86 -5.38
N LEU A 14 7.53 -0.89 -4.40
CA LEU A 14 7.82 -1.41 -3.07
C LEU A 14 6.92 -2.61 -2.76
N SER A 15 7.42 -3.53 -1.95
CA SER A 15 6.62 -4.61 -1.36
C SER A 15 6.00 -4.15 -0.04
N ALA A 16 4.73 -4.46 0.14
CA ALA A 16 3.99 -4.21 1.36
C ALA A 16 3.32 -5.49 1.89
N ASN A 17 3.27 -5.61 3.21
CA ASN A 17 2.61 -6.67 3.95
C ASN A 17 1.34 -6.09 4.59
N VAL A 18 0.17 -6.47 4.06
CA VAL A 18 -1.15 -6.13 4.58
C VAL A 18 -1.37 -6.75 5.95
N PHE A 19 -1.88 -5.97 6.91
CA PHE A 19 -2.23 -6.45 8.24
C PHE A 19 -3.66 -7.01 8.25
N ASN A 20 -3.81 -8.24 8.72
CA ASN A 20 -5.11 -8.88 8.90
C ASN A 20 -5.58 -8.68 10.35
N HIS A 21 -6.59 -7.84 10.56
CA HIS A 21 -7.11 -7.55 11.90
C HIS A 21 -7.78 -8.74 12.59
N ASP A 22 -8.38 -9.68 11.84
CA ASP A 22 -9.02 -10.87 12.40
C ASP A 22 -7.98 -11.85 12.95
N LYS A 23 -6.91 -12.07 12.18
CA LYS A 23 -5.83 -13.01 12.52
C LYS A 23 -4.69 -12.40 13.32
N LYS A 24 -4.62 -11.06 13.37
CA LYS A 24 -3.54 -10.27 13.99
C LYS A 24 -2.15 -10.61 13.44
N GLU A 25 -2.06 -10.79 12.14
CA GLU A 25 -0.83 -11.15 11.44
C GLU A 25 -0.62 -10.29 10.19
N LEU A 26 0.65 -10.12 9.81
CA LEU A 26 1.01 -9.56 8.52
C LEU A 26 0.94 -10.66 7.45
N SER A 27 0.43 -10.30 6.28
CA SER A 27 0.50 -11.15 5.08
C SER A 27 1.95 -11.40 4.64
N PRO A 28 2.19 -12.42 3.78
CA PRO A 28 3.51 -12.69 3.22
C PRO A 28 4.13 -11.49 2.48
N GLU A 29 5.43 -11.53 2.25
CA GLU A 29 6.10 -10.54 1.39
C GLU A 29 5.51 -10.59 -0.03
N PHE A 30 5.46 -9.43 -0.69
CA PHE A 30 4.88 -9.22 -2.03
C PHE A 30 3.35 -9.36 -2.10
N ASP A 31 2.63 -9.44 -0.98
CA ASP A 31 1.17 -9.50 -0.96
C ASP A 31 0.51 -8.23 -1.50
N HIS A 32 1.18 -7.09 -1.34
CA HIS A 32 0.72 -5.82 -1.87
C HIS A 32 1.85 -5.01 -2.50
N MET A 33 1.53 -4.25 -3.55
CA MET A 33 2.44 -3.33 -4.22
C MET A 33 2.05 -1.90 -3.93
N THR A 34 3.01 -1.10 -3.47
CA THR A 34 2.88 0.35 -3.32
C THR A 34 4.04 1.05 -4.02
N LEU A 35 4.00 2.38 -4.18
CA LEU A 35 5.01 3.14 -4.91
C LEU A 35 5.70 4.16 -4.03
N LEU A 36 7.02 4.27 -4.21
CA LEU A 36 7.81 5.41 -3.77
C LEU A 36 8.05 6.33 -4.96
N VAL A 37 7.58 7.57 -4.86
CA VAL A 37 7.76 8.60 -5.90
C VAL A 37 8.72 9.66 -5.36
N HIS A 38 9.80 9.91 -6.10
CA HIS A 38 10.79 10.91 -5.73
C HIS A 38 10.52 12.23 -6.46
N LEU A 39 10.27 13.28 -5.69
CA LEU A 39 10.07 14.66 -6.14
C LEU A 39 11.01 15.60 -5.38
N ASP A 40 10.51 16.74 -4.90
CA ASP A 40 11.18 17.58 -3.90
C ASP A 40 11.30 16.87 -2.55
N LYS A 41 10.37 15.94 -2.29
CA LYS A 41 10.39 14.98 -1.20
C LYS A 41 10.03 13.58 -1.72
N ASP A 42 10.19 12.60 -0.84
CA ASP A 42 9.75 11.24 -1.09
C ASP A 42 8.28 11.08 -0.69
N TYR A 43 7.50 10.46 -1.57
CA TYR A 43 6.07 10.28 -1.40
C TYR A 43 5.65 8.82 -1.56
N LEU A 44 4.82 8.35 -0.64
CA LEU A 44 4.05 7.12 -0.78
C LEU A 44 2.86 7.40 -1.71
N ALA A 45 2.73 6.59 -2.76
CA ALA A 45 1.57 6.60 -3.63
C ALA A 45 1.01 5.19 -3.79
N ASP A 46 -0.29 5.03 -3.54
CA ASP A 46 -0.97 3.75 -3.64
C ASP A 46 -2.37 3.93 -4.20
N ILE A 47 -2.61 3.32 -5.36
CA ILE A 47 -3.93 3.32 -6.02
C ILE A 47 -4.45 1.88 -6.20
N GLY A 48 -3.82 0.90 -5.54
CA GLY A 48 -4.10 -0.53 -5.69
C GLY A 48 -4.71 -1.19 -4.44
N PHE A 49 -4.71 -0.50 -3.30
CA PHE A 49 -5.14 -1.08 -2.02
C PHE A 49 -6.68 -1.12 -1.79
N GLY A 50 -7.47 -0.63 -2.75
CA GLY A 50 -8.93 -0.58 -2.67
C GLY A 50 -9.45 0.69 -1.99
N ASP A 51 -10.14 0.58 -0.86
CA ASP A 51 -10.61 1.72 -0.05
C ASP A 51 -9.45 2.31 0.75
N SER A 52 -8.70 3.21 0.12
CA SER A 52 -7.44 3.75 0.64
C SER A 52 -7.31 5.26 0.41
N PHE A 53 -6.21 5.83 0.91
CA PHE A 53 -5.84 7.21 0.67
C PHE A 53 -5.67 7.48 -0.83
N ARG A 54 -6.09 8.66 -1.29
CA ARG A 54 -6.02 9.04 -2.71
C ARG A 54 -5.00 10.15 -2.99
N LYS A 55 -4.60 10.87 -1.94
CA LYS A 55 -3.53 11.86 -1.97
C LYS A 55 -2.24 11.23 -1.46
N GLN A 56 -1.13 11.50 -2.13
CA GLN A 56 0.18 11.01 -1.72
C GLN A 56 0.52 11.40 -0.29
N ILE A 57 1.31 10.57 0.41
CA ILE A 57 1.74 10.81 1.79
C ILE A 57 3.24 11.01 1.81
N GLU A 58 3.73 12.08 2.46
CA GLU A 58 5.16 12.33 2.62
C GLU A 58 5.86 11.23 3.46
N ILE A 59 7.09 10.88 3.09
CA ILE A 59 7.99 9.95 3.79
C ILE A 59 9.23 10.75 4.26
N PRO A 60 9.82 10.50 5.46
CA PRO A 60 9.62 9.34 6.34
C PRO A 60 8.44 9.42 7.30
N THR A 61 7.82 10.60 7.43
CA THR A 61 6.63 10.80 8.25
C THR A 61 5.71 11.76 7.53
N GLY A 62 4.42 11.47 7.55
CA GLY A 62 3.43 12.28 6.87
C GLY A 62 2.02 11.84 7.21
N GLU A 63 1.08 12.75 7.02
CA GLU A 63 -0.34 12.50 7.17
C GLU A 63 -1.09 12.96 5.92
N SER A 64 -2.24 12.35 5.66
CA SER A 64 -3.12 12.69 4.57
C SER A 64 -4.56 12.49 4.98
N GLU A 65 -5.37 13.52 4.82
CA GLU A 65 -6.80 13.49 5.10
C GLU A 65 -7.59 13.75 3.82
N ASP A 66 -8.58 12.89 3.59
CA ASP A 66 -9.48 12.93 2.45
C ASP A 66 -10.81 12.22 2.78
N ILE A 67 -11.76 12.18 1.84
CA ILE A 67 -13.05 11.50 2.05
C ILE A 67 -12.92 10.01 2.42
N SER A 68 -11.83 9.35 2.01
CA SER A 68 -11.56 7.95 2.39
C SER A 68 -11.08 7.79 3.83
N GLY A 69 -10.69 8.89 4.50
CA GLY A 69 -10.30 8.90 5.90
C GLY A 69 -9.01 9.68 6.15
N HIS A 70 -8.52 9.54 7.38
CA HIS A 70 -7.26 10.13 7.83
C HIS A 70 -6.20 9.03 7.92
N TYR A 71 -5.09 9.23 7.23
CA TYR A 71 -4.00 8.29 7.12
C TYR A 71 -2.71 8.92 7.62
N LYS A 72 -1.84 8.10 8.18
CA LYS A 72 -0.49 8.49 8.54
C LYS A 72 0.52 7.42 8.16
N VAL A 73 1.72 7.87 7.81
CA VAL A 73 2.89 7.05 7.59
C VAL A 73 3.96 7.48 8.57
N PHE A 74 4.66 6.53 9.15
CA PHE A 74 5.87 6.79 9.92
C PHE A 74 6.86 5.64 9.83
N ASN A 75 8.13 5.98 9.97
CA ASN A 75 9.23 5.03 10.02
C ASN A 75 9.27 4.31 11.39
N ILE A 76 9.43 2.99 11.38
CA ILE A 76 9.53 2.17 12.61
C ILE A 76 10.91 1.54 12.82
N ASP A 77 11.71 1.40 11.77
CA ASP A 77 13.14 1.07 11.84
C ASP A 77 13.88 1.51 10.56
N SER A 78 15.14 1.11 10.38
CA SER A 78 16.02 1.60 9.30
C SER A 78 15.39 1.65 7.90
N ASN A 79 14.50 0.73 7.55
CA ASN A 79 13.87 0.72 6.24
C ASN A 79 12.40 0.30 6.25
N ARG A 80 11.80 0.01 7.40
CA ARG A 80 10.39 -0.39 7.53
C ARG A 80 9.51 0.77 7.99
N TYR A 81 8.34 0.86 7.40
CA TYR A 81 7.34 1.90 7.63
C TYR A 81 5.97 1.26 7.88
N GLU A 82 5.13 1.97 8.62
CA GLU A 82 3.72 1.61 8.80
C GLU A 82 2.83 2.65 8.12
N LEU A 83 1.82 2.18 7.39
CA LEU A 83 0.65 2.98 7.05
C LEU A 83 -0.46 2.66 8.03
N GLN A 84 -1.01 3.68 8.68
CA GLN A 84 -2.17 3.55 9.56
C GLN A 84 -3.32 4.43 9.07
N ARG A 85 -4.55 3.98 9.30
CA ARG A 85 -5.80 4.73 9.06
C ARG A 85 -6.48 4.98 10.41
N LYS A 86 -7.06 6.16 10.60
CA LYS A 86 -7.84 6.49 11.81
C LYS A 86 -9.25 5.89 11.70
N GLU A 87 -9.65 5.12 12.70
CA GLU A 87 -10.97 4.49 12.85
C GLU A 87 -11.39 4.59 14.32
N ASP A 88 -12.60 5.11 14.61
CA ASP A 88 -13.13 5.29 15.98
C ASP A 88 -12.14 5.97 16.95
N GLU A 89 -11.49 7.04 16.49
CA GLU A 89 -10.42 7.77 17.20
C GLU A 89 -9.11 7.00 17.45
N GLU A 90 -9.01 5.76 16.99
CA GLU A 90 -7.80 4.93 17.09
C GLU A 90 -7.08 4.81 15.75
N TRP A 91 -5.76 4.69 15.79
CA TRP A 91 -4.98 4.39 14.58
C TRP A 91 -4.89 2.88 14.37
N LYS A 92 -5.39 2.41 13.22
CA LYS A 92 -5.37 1.00 12.80
C LYS A 92 -4.34 0.77 11.70
N LEU A 93 -3.44 -0.18 11.94
CA LEU A 93 -2.42 -0.60 10.98
C LEU A 93 -3.07 -1.19 9.72
N GLN A 94 -2.73 -0.64 8.55
CA GLN A 94 -3.22 -1.11 7.26
C GLN A 94 -2.22 -2.08 6.62
N TYR A 95 -1.01 -1.60 6.40
CA TYR A 95 0.10 -2.41 5.92
C TYR A 95 1.43 -1.85 6.39
N THR A 96 2.44 -2.72 6.38
CA THR A 96 3.84 -2.33 6.55
C THR A 96 4.55 -2.44 5.22
N PHE A 97 5.61 -1.67 4.99
CA PHE A 97 6.39 -1.74 3.76
C PHE A 97 7.84 -1.41 4.01
N THR A 98 8.71 -1.79 3.06
CA THR A 98 10.11 -1.35 3.06
C THR A 98 10.42 -0.48 1.86
N THR A 99 11.44 0.37 1.96
CA THR A 99 11.95 1.19 0.83
C THR A 99 12.93 0.43 -0.08
N ILE A 100 12.94 -0.91 -0.01
CA ILE A 100 13.73 -1.74 -0.92
C ILE A 100 13.02 -1.79 -2.28
N SER A 101 13.66 -1.26 -3.31
CA SER A 101 13.17 -1.29 -4.68
C SER A 101 12.94 -2.73 -5.18
N ARG A 102 11.76 -2.98 -5.74
CA ARG A 102 11.32 -4.27 -6.28
C ARG A 102 11.08 -4.19 -7.79
N LYS A 103 11.07 -5.35 -8.44
CA LYS A 103 10.69 -5.52 -9.84
C LYS A 103 9.32 -6.17 -9.92
N PHE A 104 8.59 -5.90 -11.00
CA PHE A 104 7.29 -6.51 -11.24
C PHE A 104 7.34 -8.06 -11.18
N SER A 105 8.43 -8.67 -11.64
CA SER A 105 8.64 -10.12 -11.59
C SER A 105 8.68 -10.69 -10.18
N ASP A 106 9.03 -9.89 -9.17
CA ASP A 106 9.14 -10.35 -7.78
C ASP A 106 7.76 -10.69 -7.19
N PHE A 107 6.70 -10.08 -7.72
CA PHE A 107 5.31 -10.29 -7.29
C PHE A 107 4.65 -11.50 -7.97
N LYS A 108 5.33 -12.15 -8.92
CA LYS A 108 4.70 -13.16 -9.78
C LYS A 108 4.08 -14.31 -8.99
N GLU A 109 4.81 -14.86 -8.03
CA GLU A 109 4.35 -16.03 -7.26
C GLU A 109 3.08 -15.71 -6.45
N ILE A 110 3.06 -14.56 -5.77
CA ILE A 110 1.89 -14.14 -5.01
C ILE A 110 0.73 -13.78 -5.94
N CYS A 111 0.98 -13.14 -7.09
CA CYS A 111 -0.08 -12.90 -8.07
C CYS A 111 -0.70 -14.20 -8.58
N ASP A 112 0.11 -15.21 -8.92
CA ASP A 112 -0.38 -16.52 -9.37
C ASP A 112 -1.23 -17.17 -8.25
N PHE A 113 -0.75 -17.14 -7.00
CA PHE A 113 -1.50 -17.64 -5.85
C PHE A 113 -2.83 -16.91 -5.64
N GLN A 114 -2.82 -15.57 -5.63
CA GLN A 114 -4.01 -14.77 -5.32
C GLN A 114 -5.09 -14.89 -6.41
N GLN A 115 -4.70 -15.16 -7.66
CA GLN A 115 -5.64 -15.32 -8.77
C GLN A 115 -6.25 -16.74 -8.83
N ASP A 116 -5.44 -17.77 -8.63
CA ASP A 116 -5.85 -19.15 -8.96
C ASP A 116 -6.12 -20.03 -7.73
N SER A 117 -5.52 -19.71 -6.58
CA SER A 117 -5.60 -20.59 -5.42
C SER A 117 -7.02 -20.67 -4.84
N PRO A 118 -7.54 -21.88 -4.57
CA PRO A 118 -8.84 -22.06 -3.90
C PRO A 118 -8.86 -21.51 -2.47
N THR A 119 -7.71 -21.27 -1.86
CA THR A 119 -7.61 -20.70 -0.51
C THR A 119 -7.41 -19.18 -0.52
N SER A 120 -7.25 -18.54 -1.68
CA SER A 120 -7.15 -17.09 -1.77
C SER A 120 -8.47 -16.42 -1.39
N HIS A 121 -8.38 -15.36 -0.58
CA HIS A 121 -9.52 -14.50 -0.26
C HIS A 121 -10.05 -13.76 -1.50
N PHE A 122 -9.21 -13.49 -2.51
CA PHE A 122 -9.64 -12.87 -3.76
C PHE A 122 -10.43 -13.83 -4.66
N ARG A 123 -10.26 -15.15 -4.49
CA ARG A 123 -11.05 -16.17 -5.21
C ARG A 123 -12.33 -16.57 -4.49
N THR A 124 -12.32 -16.48 -3.15
CA THR A 124 -13.44 -16.95 -2.30
C THR A 124 -14.41 -15.85 -1.88
N ARG A 125 -14.08 -14.58 -2.13
CA ARG A 125 -14.93 -13.42 -1.78
C ARG A 125 -14.94 -12.40 -2.91
N THR A 126 -16.06 -11.71 -3.10
CA THR A 126 -16.16 -10.58 -4.02
C THR A 126 -15.74 -9.29 -3.30
N LYS A 127 -14.79 -8.56 -3.87
CA LYS A 127 -14.38 -7.23 -3.39
C LYS A 127 -14.35 -6.26 -4.56
N CYS A 128 -14.97 -5.10 -4.39
CA CYS A 128 -14.94 -4.01 -5.37
C CYS A 128 -15.03 -2.69 -4.61
N THR A 129 -14.19 -1.73 -4.98
CA THR A 129 -14.13 -0.39 -4.37
C THR A 129 -13.99 0.64 -5.48
N ILE A 130 -14.72 1.75 -5.37
CA ILE A 130 -14.67 2.86 -6.32
C ILE A 130 -14.58 4.18 -5.55
N ALA A 131 -13.60 5.01 -5.89
CA ALA A 131 -13.49 6.35 -5.33
C ALA A 131 -14.57 7.26 -5.94
N THR A 132 -15.31 7.98 -5.11
CA THR A 132 -16.30 8.99 -5.53
C THR A 132 -15.73 10.41 -5.42
N LEU A 133 -16.44 11.40 -5.96
CA LEU A 133 -16.05 12.80 -5.78
C LEU A 133 -16.06 13.19 -4.29
N ASN A 134 -15.25 14.19 -3.96
CA ASN A 134 -15.28 14.88 -2.66
C ASN A 134 -16.50 15.77 -2.52
#